data_AF-A0A7J7BWI5-F1
#
_entry.id   AF-A0A7J7BWI5-F1
#
_cell.length_a   1.000
_cell.length_b   1.000
_cell.length_c   1.000
_cell.angle_alpha   90.00
_cell.angle_beta   90.00
_cell.angle_gamma   90.00
#
_symmetry.space_group_name_H-M   'P 1'
#
loop_
_entity.id
_entity.type
_entity.pdbx_description
1 polymer ?
#
loop_
_entity_poly.entity_id
_entity_poly.type
_entity_poly.pdbx_seq_one_letter_code
_entity_poly.pdbx_strand_id
1 'polypeptide(L)'
;MSTWSEMQTVIGQHSTYVNFHNFLLDHGAEMMTVDFNEFMNGPIRDKLKIIPATVVWGRQGQLVFNGFADEFMKPRIAEVDELLSKGVNVVVYNGQGVVWELI
;
A
#
# COMPACT_ATOMS: atom_id res chain seq x y z
N MET A 1 -7.98 9.63 -20.59
CA MET A 1 -6.89 9.10 -19.74
C MET A 1 -7.56 8.24 -18.69
N SER A 2 -7.43 6.92 -18.82
CA SER A 2 -8.01 5.95 -17.91
C SER A 2 -7.26 6.03 -16.57
N THR A 3 -7.95 6.39 -15.49
CA THR A 3 -7.30 6.54 -14.19
C THR A 3 -7.04 5.16 -13.58
N TRP A 4 -5.98 5.05 -12.78
CA TRP A 4 -5.69 3.85 -12.00
C TRP A 4 -6.87 3.44 -11.10
N SER A 5 -7.66 4.42 -10.61
CA SER A 5 -8.89 4.16 -9.87
C SER A 5 -9.92 3.41 -10.72
N GLU A 6 -10.11 3.77 -11.99
CA GLU A 6 -10.99 3.04 -12.90
C GLU A 6 -10.49 1.61 -13.12
N MET A 7 -9.18 1.43 -13.27
CA MET A 7 -8.58 0.09 -13.39
C MET A 7 -8.83 -0.75 -12.12
N GLN A 8 -8.64 -0.17 -10.93
CA GLN A 8 -8.96 -0.82 -9.66
C GLN A 8 -10.45 -1.15 -9.54
N THR A 9 -11.33 -0.24 -9.95
CA THR A 9 -12.78 -0.45 -9.95
C THR A 9 -13.19 -1.57 -10.90
N VAL A 10 -12.67 -1.58 -12.13
CA VAL A 10 -12.97 -2.62 -13.13
C VAL A 10 -12.46 -3.98 -12.65
N ILE A 11 -11.23 -4.07 -12.15
CA ILE A 11 -10.68 -5.31 -11.60
C ILE A 11 -11.51 -5.77 -10.39
N GLY A 12 -11.91 -4.85 -9.51
CA GLY A 12 -12.77 -5.17 -8.37
C GLY A 12 -14.17 -5.67 -8.76
N GLN A 13 -14.75 -5.13 -9.84
CA GLN A 13 -16.10 -5.49 -10.32
C GLN A 13 -16.11 -6.79 -11.14
N HIS A 14 -15.01 -7.10 -11.83
CA HIS A 14 -14.94 -8.22 -12.76
C HIS A 14 -14.10 -9.41 -12.28
N SER A 15 -13.38 -9.30 -11.16
CA SER A 15 -12.64 -10.43 -10.60
C SER A 15 -13.46 -11.22 -9.58
N THR A 16 -13.52 -12.53 -9.77
CA THR A 16 -14.01 -13.47 -8.76
C THR A 16 -12.89 -13.78 -7.77
N TYR A 17 -12.98 -13.23 -6.55
CA TYR A 17 -12.08 -13.58 -5.44
C TYR A 17 -10.58 -13.26 -5.61
N VAL A 18 -10.17 -12.52 -6.64
CA VAL A 18 -8.77 -12.06 -6.84
C VAL A 18 -8.76 -10.55 -7.10
N ASN A 19 -8.46 -9.75 -6.08
CA ASN A 19 -8.32 -8.29 -6.21
C ASN A 19 -6.90 -7.83 -5.79
N PHE A 20 -6.58 -6.55 -6.00
CA PHE A 20 -5.26 -5.97 -5.64
C PHE A 20 -4.80 -6.29 -4.22
N HIS A 21 -5.74 -6.39 -3.28
CA HIS A 21 -5.41 -6.68 -1.89
C HIS A 21 -5.02 -8.14 -1.68
N ASN A 22 -5.48 -9.06 -2.52
CA ASN A 22 -5.11 -10.47 -2.47
C ASN A 22 -3.67 -10.71 -2.95
N PHE A 23 -3.15 -9.87 -3.85
CA PHE A 23 -1.74 -9.87 -4.25
C PHE A 23 -0.80 -9.31 -3.18
N LEU A 24 -1.34 -8.58 -2.20
CA LEU A 24 -0.59 -8.02 -1.08
C LEU A 24 -0.70 -8.88 0.20
N LEU A 25 -1.42 -10.00 0.15
CA LEU A 25 -1.45 -10.97 1.24
C LEU A 25 -0.20 -11.83 1.17
N ASP A 26 0.54 -11.90 2.28
CA ASP A 26 1.70 -12.78 2.42
C ASP A 26 1.30 -14.26 2.37
N HIS A 27 2.16 -15.10 1.81
CA HIS A 27 1.98 -16.54 1.77
C HIS A 27 2.03 -17.11 3.20
N GLY A 28 0.86 -17.47 3.74
CA GLY A 28 0.73 -18.07 5.07
C GLY A 28 -0.05 -17.21 6.07
N ALA A 29 -0.61 -16.08 5.66
CA ALA A 29 -1.63 -15.42 6.46
C ALA A 29 -2.85 -16.35 6.57
N GLU A 30 -3.00 -17.03 7.72
CA GLU A 30 -4.31 -17.55 8.12
C GLU A 30 -5.31 -16.41 8.01
N MET A 31 -6.50 -16.70 7.47
CA MET A 31 -7.59 -15.75 7.41
C MET A 31 -7.97 -15.39 8.85
N MET A 32 -7.28 -14.42 9.43
CA MET A 32 -7.78 -13.71 10.60
C MET A 32 -9.08 -13.07 10.12
N THR A 33 -10.18 -13.67 10.55
CA THR A 33 -11.56 -13.28 10.27
C THR A 33 -11.91 -11.91 10.86
N VAL A 34 -10.97 -11.27 11.54
CA VAL A 34 -11.11 -9.88 11.98
C VAL A 34 -10.83 -8.99 10.78
N ASP A 35 -11.88 -8.38 10.26
CA ASP A 35 -11.74 -7.29 9.29
C ASP A 35 -10.87 -6.20 9.94
N PHE A 36 -9.71 -5.94 9.37
CA PHE A 36 -8.77 -4.95 9.89
C PHE A 36 -9.42 -3.56 10.02
N ASN A 37 -10.36 -3.21 9.14
CA ASN A 37 -11.12 -1.97 9.25
C ASN A 37 -12.02 -1.98 10.49
N GLU A 38 -12.68 -3.11 10.81
CA GLU A 38 -13.49 -3.24 12.02
C GLU A 38 -12.63 -3.09 13.27
N PHE A 39 -11.47 -3.76 13.30
CA PHE A 39 -10.52 -3.64 14.41
C PHE A 39 -10.02 -2.20 14.62
N MET A 40 -9.65 -1.52 13.53
CA MET A 40 -9.15 -0.15 13.59
C MET A 40 -10.25 0.86 13.98
N ASN A 41 -11.49 0.65 13.49
CA ASN A 41 -12.61 1.55 13.78
C ASN A 41 -13.32 1.27 15.10
N GLY A 42 -13.10 0.11 15.73
CA GLY A 42 -13.62 -0.26 17.04
C GLY A 42 -12.56 -0.13 18.14
N PRO A 43 -11.99 -1.24 18.66
CA PRO A 43 -11.11 -1.21 19.83
C PRO A 43 -9.93 -0.23 19.76
N ILE A 44 -9.32 -0.07 18.58
CA ILE A 44 -8.18 0.86 18.41
C ILE A 44 -8.62 2.31 18.48
N ARG A 45 -9.75 2.67 17.87
CA ARG A 45 -10.33 4.02 17.98
C ARG A 45 -10.58 4.37 19.44
N ASP A 46 -11.24 3.48 20.18
CA ASP A 46 -11.58 3.68 21.59
C ASP A 46 -10.34 3.82 22.48
N LYS A 47 -9.28 3.09 22.13
CA LYS A 47 -8.01 3.12 22.85
C LYS A 47 -7.22 4.39 22.58
N LEU A 48 -7.05 4.77 21.31
CA LEU A 48 -6.20 5.89 20.91
C LEU A 48 -6.86 7.24 21.12
N LYS A 49 -8.17 7.35 20.88
CA LYS A 49 -8.96 8.59 21.05
C LYS A 49 -8.46 9.80 20.22
N ILE A 50 -7.61 9.56 19.22
CA ILE A 50 -7.09 10.60 18.30
C ILE A 50 -7.86 10.68 16.98
N ILE A 51 -8.66 9.66 16.65
CA ILE A 51 -9.39 9.60 15.37
C ILE A 51 -10.69 10.41 15.53
N PRO A 52 -10.89 11.48 14.75
CA PRO A 52 -12.11 12.29 14.83
C PRO A 52 -13.38 11.46 14.61
N ALA A 53 -14.48 11.84 15.26
CA ALA A 53 -15.76 11.14 15.14
C ALA A 53 -16.31 11.13 13.69
N THR A 54 -15.96 12.14 12.90
CA THR A 54 -16.36 12.27 11.49
C THR A 54 -15.47 11.49 10.52
N VAL A 55 -14.41 10.86 11.01
CA VAL A 55 -13.44 10.12 10.18
C VAL A 55 -13.61 8.64 10.45
N VAL A 56 -13.87 7.88 9.38
CA VAL A 56 -13.74 6.42 9.37
C VAL A 56 -12.33 6.09 8.92
N TRP A 57 -11.61 5.29 9.70
CA TRP A 57 -10.28 4.84 9.33
C TRP A 57 -10.37 3.87 8.16
N GLY A 58 -9.47 4.02 7.19
CA GLY A 58 -9.26 3.07 6.11
C GLY A 58 -7.77 2.93 5.81
N ARG A 59 -7.38 1.82 5.16
CA ARG A 59 -5.98 1.51 4.84
C ARG A 59 -5.28 2.59 4.01
N GLN A 60 -5.99 3.21 3.08
CA GLN A 60 -5.49 4.23 2.16
C GLN A 60 -6.52 5.37 2.01
N GLY A 61 -6.05 6.58 1.79
CA GLY A 61 -6.91 7.74 1.51
C GLY A 61 -6.94 8.07 0.03
N GLN A 62 -8.10 7.97 -0.63
CA GLN A 62 -8.23 8.25 -2.07
C GLN A 62 -7.82 9.69 -2.42
N LEU A 63 -8.20 10.66 -1.58
CA LEU A 63 -7.83 12.07 -1.79
C LEU A 63 -6.32 12.27 -1.73
N VAL A 64 -5.64 11.58 -0.81
CA VAL A 64 -4.17 11.62 -0.71
C VAL A 64 -3.56 10.97 -1.95
N PHE A 65 -4.01 9.77 -2.33
CA PHE A 65 -3.52 9.08 -3.53
C PHE A 65 -3.65 9.95 -4.78
N ASN A 66 -4.81 10.58 -4.99
CA ASN A 66 -5.03 11.47 -6.13
C ASN A 66 -4.11 12.70 -6.10
N GLY A 67 -3.82 13.25 -4.91
CA GLY A 67 -2.87 14.35 -4.75
C GLY A 67 -1.43 13.98 -5.14
N PHE A 68 -1.07 12.69 -5.10
CA PHE A 68 0.24 12.18 -5.51
C PHE A 68 0.25 11.50 -6.88
N ALA A 69 -0.85 11.56 -7.64
CA ALA A 69 -0.97 10.85 -8.92
C ALA A 69 0.13 11.23 -9.92
N ASP A 70 0.56 12.50 -9.93
CA ASP A 70 1.61 12.99 -10.81
C ASP A 70 3.01 12.52 -10.41
N GLU A 71 3.21 12.02 -9.19
CA GLU A 71 4.51 11.50 -8.72
C GLU A 71 4.57 9.97 -8.72
N PHE A 72 3.44 9.31 -8.92
CA PHE A 72 3.31 7.88 -8.87
C PHE A 72 4.10 7.19 -10.00
N MET A 73 4.86 6.15 -9.67
CA MET A 73 5.67 5.34 -10.61
C MET A 73 6.78 6.07 -11.37
N LYS A 74 7.16 7.28 -10.95
CA LYS A 74 8.37 7.94 -11.47
C LYS A 74 9.63 7.29 -10.89
N PRO A 75 10.72 7.17 -11.67
CA PRO A 75 11.99 6.65 -11.17
C PRO A 75 12.53 7.57 -10.07
N ARG A 76 13.12 6.98 -9.03
CA ARG A 76 13.73 7.69 -7.89
C ARG A 76 15.24 7.39 -7.76
N ILE A 77 15.87 7.05 -8.88
CA ILE A 77 17.26 6.59 -8.94
C ILE A 77 18.22 7.74 -8.61
N ALA A 78 17.94 8.95 -9.09
CA ALA A 78 18.77 10.12 -8.81
C ALA A 78 18.83 10.44 -7.31
N GLU A 79 17.72 10.26 -6.59
CA GLU A 79 17.67 10.43 -5.14
C GLU A 79 18.50 9.36 -4.41
N VAL A 80 18.53 8.12 -4.91
CA VAL A 80 19.41 7.06 -4.37
C VAL A 80 20.88 7.38 -4.62
N ASP A 81 21.24 7.84 -5.81
CA ASP A 81 22.62 8.23 -6.16
C ASP A 81 23.12 9.35 -5.23
N GLU A 82 22.26 10.34 -4.94
CA GLU A 82 22.59 11.42 -4.01
C GLU A 82 22.88 10.89 -2.60
N LEU A 83 22.05 9.99 -2.08
CA LEU A 83 22.24 9.39 -0.76
C LEU A 83 23.55 8.59 -0.67
N LEU A 84 23.86 7.79 -1.70
CA LEU A 84 25.10 7.02 -1.77
C LEU A 84 26.33 7.94 -1.82
N SER A 85 26.26 9.04 -2.58
CA SER A 85 27.36 10.02 -2.64
C SER A 85 27.67 10.68 -1.29
N LYS A 86 26.67 10.74 -0.39
CA LYS A 86 26.78 11.25 0.98
C LYS A 86 27.23 10.18 2.00
N GLY A 87 27.49 8.96 1.56
CA GLY A 87 27.87 7.84 2.42
C GLY A 87 26.71 7.27 3.25
N VAL A 88 25.46 7.55 2.87
CA VAL A 88 24.29 6.96 3.52
C VAL A 88 24.13 5.52 3.06
N ASN A 89 23.98 4.58 3.99
CA ASN A 89 23.71 3.19 3.65
C ASN A 89 22.27 3.05 3.13
N VAL A 90 22.11 2.64 1.87
CA VAL A 90 20.80 2.43 1.24
C VAL A 90 20.59 0.93 1.05
N VAL A 91 19.51 0.39 1.62
CA VAL A 91 19.11 -1.00 1.43
C VAL A 91 17.75 -1.05 0.76
N VAL A 92 17.66 -1.74 -0.37
CA VAL A 92 16.42 -1.95 -1.12
C VAL A 92 15.97 -3.39 -0.95
N TYR A 93 14.76 -3.58 -0.42
CA TYR A 93 14.12 -4.89 -0.32
C TYR A 93 13.00 -5.01 -1.36
N ASN A 94 12.92 -6.15 -2.04
CA ASN A 94 11.82 -6.47 -2.94
C ASN A 94 11.13 -7.77 -2.46
N GLY A 95 9.80 -7.74 -2.39
CA GLY A 95 8.99 -8.84 -1.85
C GLY A 95 8.63 -9.92 -2.87
N GLN A 96 9.13 -9.86 -4.12
CA GLN A 96 8.98 -11.01 -5.01
C GLN A 96 9.92 -12.11 -4.52
N GLY A 97 9.38 -13.29 -4.20
CA GLY A 97 10.10 -14.45 -3.69
C GLY A 97 11.09 -15.09 -4.66
N VAL A 98 11.78 -14.30 -5.50
CA VAL A 98 12.86 -14.74 -6.36
C VAL A 98 13.94 -13.66 -6.34
N VAL A 99 14.96 -13.89 -5.51
CA VAL A 99 16.25 -13.21 -5.63
C VAL A 99 16.95 -13.84 -6.83
N TRP A 100 17.15 -13.09 -7.91
CA TRP A 100 18.24 -13.37 -8.81
C TRP A 100 19.42 -12.51 -8.38
N GLU A 101 20.52 -13.16 -8.01
CA GLU A 101 21.82 -12.51 -7.86
C GLU A 101 22.14 -11.79 -9.18
N LEU A 102 22.36 -10.48 -9.10
CA LEU A 102 23.02 -9.74 -10.17
C LEU A 102 24.51 -9.68 -9.81
N ILE A 103 25.27 -10.43 -10.62
CA ILE A 103 26.71 -10.30 -10.86
C ILE A 103 27.13 -8.83 -11.04
#